data_AF-A0A7K3FVE1-F1
#
_entry.id   AF-A0A7K3FVE1-F1
#
_cell.length_a   1.000
_cell.length_b   1.000
_cell.length_c   1.000
_cell.angle_alpha   90.00
_cell.angle_beta   90.00
_cell.angle_gamma   90.00
#
_symmetry.space_group_name_H-M   'P 1'
#
loop_
_entity.id
_entity.type
_entity.pdbx_description
1 polymer ?
#
loop_
_entity_poly.entity_id
_entity_poly.type
_entity_poly.pdbx_seq_one_letter_code
_entity_poly.pdbx_strand_id
1 'polypeptide(L)'
;DAAGAGAASLAPLVESDVLAAPPARGAAGVSALLEQLTERVDLLQMALRGGAADALPPGLDTARQLLIVHDFPHGFDDRAVTRLRYLADEGPSVGVHLLMVADRADAAAYGPLLDPLWRSLLRLTPVPDDHLADPWVGHAWSYEPPVLPPGSRVLRQVLAQVAEARRGKRF
;
A
#
# COMPACT_ATOMS: atom_id res chain seq x y z
N ASP A 1 -8.31 -3.39 2.94
CA ASP A 1 -9.69 -2.98 2.63
C ASP A 1 -10.59 -3.64 3.66
N ALA A 2 -10.56 -3.13 4.89
CA ALA A 2 -11.05 -3.89 6.04
C ALA A 2 -12.56 -4.13 5.99
N ALA A 3 -13.36 -3.11 5.65
CA ALA A 3 -14.79 -3.27 5.45
C ALA A 3 -15.17 -3.82 4.07
N GLY A 4 -14.20 -4.03 3.17
CA GLY A 4 -14.47 -4.49 1.80
C GLY A 4 -15.07 -3.41 0.88
N ALA A 5 -15.06 -2.15 1.29
CA ALA A 5 -15.64 -1.04 0.54
C ALA A 5 -14.93 -0.81 -0.80
N GLY A 6 -13.65 -1.14 -0.90
CA GLY A 6 -12.87 -1.08 -2.14
C GLY A 6 -13.05 -2.28 -3.07
N ALA A 7 -13.84 -3.30 -2.69
CA ALA A 7 -13.89 -4.57 -3.41
C ALA A 7 -14.24 -4.42 -4.90
N ALA A 8 -15.22 -3.58 -5.24
CA ALA A 8 -15.62 -3.37 -6.64
C ALA A 8 -14.50 -2.71 -7.46
N SER A 9 -13.84 -1.70 -6.90
CA SER A 9 -12.74 -0.98 -7.55
C SER A 9 -11.49 -1.85 -7.70
N LEU A 10 -11.25 -2.77 -6.76
CA LEU A 10 -10.11 -3.69 -6.78
C LEU A 10 -10.38 -5.00 -7.54
N ALA A 11 -11.63 -5.31 -7.86
CA ALA A 11 -12.00 -6.56 -8.53
C ALA A 11 -11.18 -6.85 -9.80
N PRO A 12 -10.92 -5.88 -10.71
CA PRO A 12 -10.11 -6.15 -11.90
C PRO A 12 -8.70 -6.64 -11.58
N LEU A 13 -8.09 -6.17 -10.48
CA LEU A 13 -6.75 -6.58 -10.05
C LEU A 13 -6.74 -7.99 -9.46
N VAL A 14 -7.83 -8.37 -8.78
CA VAL A 14 -8.03 -9.73 -8.23
C VAL A 14 -8.27 -10.72 -9.38
N GLU A 15 -9.21 -10.40 -10.28
CA GLU A 15 -9.59 -11.25 -11.41
C GLU A 15 -8.44 -11.52 -12.39
N SER A 16 -7.49 -10.58 -12.49
CA SER A 16 -6.32 -10.70 -13.36
C SER A 16 -5.09 -11.32 -12.70
N ASP A 17 -5.18 -11.72 -11.42
CA ASP A 17 -4.06 -12.29 -10.65
C ASP A 17 -2.82 -11.36 -10.61
N VAL A 18 -3.05 -10.05 -10.63
CA VAL A 18 -1.99 -9.03 -10.55
C VAL A 18 -1.66 -8.71 -9.08
N LEU A 19 -2.64 -8.84 -8.18
CA LEU A 19 -2.39 -8.75 -6.74
C LEU A 19 -1.61 -9.98 -6.26
N ALA A 20 -0.67 -9.76 -5.34
CA ALA A 20 0.09 -10.87 -4.73
C ALA A 20 -0.79 -11.81 -3.89
N ALA A 21 -1.89 -11.29 -3.36
CA ALA A 21 -2.90 -12.03 -2.60
C ALA A 21 -4.26 -11.28 -2.67
N PRO A 22 -5.39 -11.96 -2.38
CA PRO A 22 -6.66 -11.28 -2.22
C PRO A 22 -6.60 -10.15 -1.16
N PRO A 23 -7.37 -9.06 -1.30
CA PRO A 23 -7.41 -8.00 -0.31
C PRO A 23 -7.77 -8.53 1.08
N ALA A 24 -6.97 -8.18 2.08
CA ALA A 24 -7.26 -8.49 3.48
C ALA A 24 -8.57 -7.80 3.90
N ARG A 25 -9.46 -8.60 4.52
CA ARG A 25 -10.78 -8.18 5.03
C ARG A 25 -10.90 -8.45 6.52
N GLY A 26 -11.64 -7.59 7.21
CA GLY A 26 -11.85 -7.64 8.66
C GLY A 26 -10.55 -7.47 9.47
N ALA A 27 -10.69 -7.35 10.79
CA ALA A 27 -9.56 -7.10 11.68
C ALA A 27 -8.52 -8.23 11.64
N ALA A 28 -8.96 -9.50 11.63
CA ALA A 28 -8.06 -10.64 11.59
C ALA A 28 -7.22 -10.68 10.30
N GLY A 29 -7.83 -10.42 9.14
CA GLY A 29 -7.12 -10.40 7.86
C GLY A 29 -6.12 -9.24 7.78
N VAL A 30 -6.51 -8.06 8.27
CA VAL A 30 -5.62 -6.90 8.37
C VAL A 30 -4.42 -7.22 9.26
N SER A 31 -4.66 -7.73 10.47
CA SER A 31 -3.60 -8.06 11.41
C SER A 31 -2.63 -9.12 10.87
N ALA A 32 -3.14 -10.16 10.20
CA ALA A 32 -2.31 -11.19 9.58
C ALA A 32 -1.44 -10.64 8.44
N LEU A 33 -2.01 -9.80 7.55
CA LEU A 33 -1.25 -9.18 6.46
C LEU A 33 -0.16 -8.25 6.98
N LEU A 34 -0.47 -7.41 7.97
CA LEU A 34 0.50 -6.49 8.56
C LEU A 34 1.61 -7.26 9.30
N GLU A 35 1.27 -8.34 9.99
CA GLU A 35 2.26 -9.21 10.64
C GLU A 35 3.22 -9.85 9.64
N GLN A 36 2.70 -10.42 8.55
CA GLN A 36 3.52 -10.99 7.48
C GLN A 36 4.46 -9.94 6.85
N LEU A 37 3.96 -8.72 6.62
CA LEU A 37 4.78 -7.64 6.07
C LEU A 37 5.83 -7.15 7.07
N THR A 38 5.50 -7.08 8.36
CA THR A 38 6.47 -6.72 9.42
C THR A 38 7.60 -7.74 9.49
N GLU A 39 7.27 -9.04 9.56
CA GLU A 39 8.28 -10.12 9.58
C GLU A 39 9.19 -10.04 8.34
N ARG A 40 8.59 -9.82 7.17
CA ARG A 40 9.34 -9.62 5.93
C ARG A 40 10.32 -8.44 6.03
N VAL A 41 9.87 -7.29 6.53
CA VAL A 41 10.71 -6.08 6.67
C VAL A 41 11.87 -6.36 7.61
N ASP A 42 11.60 -7.01 8.75
CA ASP A 42 12.62 -7.37 9.74
C ASP A 42 13.70 -8.27 9.13
N LEU A 43 13.30 -9.33 8.42
CA LEU A 43 14.23 -10.26 7.76
C LEU A 43 15.11 -9.56 6.71
N LEU A 44 14.51 -8.72 5.87
CA LEU A 44 15.27 -7.99 4.85
C LEU A 44 16.21 -6.96 5.47
N GLN A 45 15.78 -6.27 6.53
CA GLN A 45 16.65 -5.33 7.25
C GLN A 45 17.82 -6.04 7.92
N MET A 46 17.59 -7.18 8.55
CA MET A 46 18.66 -8.00 9.14
C MET A 46 19.66 -8.43 8.06
N ALA A 47 19.18 -8.89 6.91
CA ALA A 47 20.04 -9.28 5.80
C ALA A 47 20.85 -8.10 5.24
N LEU A 48 20.23 -6.92 5.08
CA LEU A 48 20.93 -5.71 4.63
C LEU A 48 21.99 -5.25 5.63
N ARG A 49 21.65 -5.18 6.93
CA ARG A 49 22.58 -4.74 7.98
C ARG A 49 23.73 -5.74 8.18
N GLY A 50 23.46 -7.04 8.03
CA GLY A 50 24.44 -8.10 8.14
C GLY A 50 25.25 -8.38 6.87
N GLY A 51 24.92 -7.74 5.74
CA GLY A 51 25.54 -8.02 4.45
C GLY A 51 25.27 -9.44 3.92
N ALA A 52 24.21 -10.10 4.40
CA ALA A 52 23.93 -11.52 4.19
C ALA A 52 22.67 -11.73 3.32
N ALA A 53 22.63 -11.06 2.16
CA ALA A 53 21.50 -11.18 1.23
C ALA A 53 21.33 -12.61 0.68
N ASP A 54 22.42 -13.38 0.61
CA ASP A 54 22.48 -14.79 0.24
C ASP A 54 21.96 -15.74 1.34
N ALA A 55 21.84 -15.25 2.58
CA ALA A 55 21.28 -16.01 3.71
C ALA A 55 19.76 -15.84 3.88
N LEU A 56 19.09 -15.12 2.96
CA LEU A 56 17.64 -14.98 3.00
C LEU A 56 16.95 -16.35 2.84
N PRO A 57 15.81 -16.58 3.53
CA PRO A 57 15.05 -17.81 3.38
C PRO A 57 14.74 -18.10 1.90
N PRO A 58 14.91 -19.35 1.45
CA PRO A 58 14.59 -19.72 0.07
C PRO A 58 13.11 -19.44 -0.21
N GLY A 59 12.84 -18.79 -1.35
CA GLY A 59 11.48 -18.42 -1.75
C GLY A 59 10.96 -17.09 -1.18
N LEU A 60 11.76 -16.35 -0.40
CA LEU A 60 11.41 -14.99 -0.02
C LEU A 60 11.41 -14.09 -1.27
N ASP A 61 10.24 -13.61 -1.66
CA ASP A 61 10.09 -12.66 -2.76
C ASP A 61 10.80 -11.34 -2.42
N THR A 62 11.82 -10.92 -3.16
CA THR A 62 12.55 -9.66 -2.92
C THR A 62 11.99 -8.48 -3.73
N ALA A 63 10.89 -8.68 -4.46
CA ALA A 63 10.24 -7.61 -5.20
C ALA A 63 9.77 -6.49 -4.26
N ARG A 64 9.77 -5.26 -4.81
CA ARG A 64 9.16 -4.11 -4.15
C ARG A 64 7.65 -4.31 -4.07
N GLN A 65 7.07 -4.00 -2.93
CA GLN A 65 5.65 -4.17 -2.64
C GLN A 65 5.03 -2.82 -2.28
N LEU A 66 3.81 -2.59 -2.75
CA LEU A 66 2.99 -1.46 -2.36
C LEU A 66 1.82 -1.97 -1.51
N LEU A 67 1.82 -1.64 -0.23
CA LEU A 67 0.70 -1.85 0.68
C LEU A 67 -0.33 -0.74 0.46
N ILE A 68 -1.52 -1.11 -0.01
CA ILE A 68 -2.65 -0.18 -0.16
C ILE A 68 -3.60 -0.40 1.02
N VAL A 69 -3.71 0.60 1.87
CA VAL A 69 -4.70 0.64 2.97
C VAL A 69 -5.88 1.49 2.51
N HIS A 70 -7.02 0.82 2.36
CA HIS A 70 -8.31 1.47 2.08
C HIS A 70 -9.21 1.32 3.30
N ASP A 71 -9.96 2.40 3.58
CA ASP A 71 -10.97 2.47 4.66
C ASP A 71 -10.36 2.39 6.06
N PHE A 72 -9.21 3.03 6.27
CA PHE A 72 -8.69 3.25 7.62
C PHE A 72 -9.53 4.33 8.32
N PRO A 73 -9.90 4.14 9.60
CA PRO A 73 -9.36 3.16 10.56
C PRO A 73 -10.16 1.86 10.73
N HIS A 74 -11.19 1.61 9.92
CA HIS A 74 -12.03 0.43 10.10
C HIS A 74 -11.20 -0.87 10.09
N GLY A 75 -11.45 -1.74 11.06
CA GLY A 75 -10.75 -3.01 11.21
C GLY A 75 -9.29 -2.93 11.67
N PHE A 76 -8.81 -1.76 12.13
CA PHE A 76 -7.50 -1.65 12.77
C PHE A 76 -7.65 -1.64 14.30
N ASP A 77 -7.02 -2.61 14.96
CA ASP A 77 -6.77 -2.55 16.40
C ASP A 77 -5.46 -1.79 16.70
N ASP A 78 -5.17 -1.50 17.97
CA ASP A 78 -3.98 -0.75 18.38
C ASP A 78 -2.67 -1.41 17.92
N ARG A 79 -2.65 -2.75 17.83
CA ARG A 79 -1.49 -3.51 17.38
C ARG A 79 -1.31 -3.37 15.86
N ALA A 80 -2.38 -3.42 15.09
CA ALA A 80 -2.40 -3.18 13.65
C ALA A 80 -1.95 -1.74 13.35
N VAL A 81 -2.41 -0.75 14.12
CA VAL A 81 -1.95 0.65 13.99
C VAL A 81 -0.45 0.76 14.26
N THR A 82 0.05 0.10 15.31
CA THR A 82 1.49 0.10 15.64
C THR A 82 2.31 -0.52 14.52
N ARG A 83 1.89 -1.66 13.95
CA ARG A 83 2.55 -2.29 12.81
C ARG A 83 2.49 -1.42 11.56
N LEU A 84 1.36 -0.76 11.29
CA LEU A 84 1.22 0.14 10.15
C LEU A 84 2.23 1.30 10.24
N ARG A 85 2.40 1.88 11.43
CA ARG A 85 3.42 2.92 11.68
C ARG A 85 4.83 2.39 11.43
N TYR A 86 5.15 1.22 11.99
CA TYR A 86 6.43 0.57 11.75
C TYR A 86 6.70 0.38 10.25
N LEU A 87 5.73 -0.15 9.50
CA LEU A 87 5.86 -0.35 8.07
C LEU A 87 6.02 0.96 7.29
N ALA A 88 5.38 2.05 7.73
CA ALA A 88 5.54 3.36 7.11
C ALA A 88 6.96 3.93 7.29
N ASP A 89 7.55 3.74 8.47
CA ASP A 89 8.87 4.26 8.81
C ASP A 89 10.01 3.39 8.25
N GLU A 90 9.88 2.07 8.40
CA GLU A 90 10.97 1.11 8.17
C GLU A 90 10.85 0.38 6.82
N GLY A 91 9.63 0.18 6.33
CA GLY A 91 9.34 -0.54 5.09
C GLY A 91 10.02 0.03 3.84
N PRO A 92 10.06 1.36 3.61
CA PRO A 92 10.62 1.92 2.38
C PRO A 92 12.09 1.56 2.15
N SER A 93 12.87 1.39 3.22
CA SER A 93 14.29 1.02 3.16
C SER A 93 14.53 -0.35 2.51
N VAL A 94 13.53 -1.23 2.57
CA VAL A 94 13.55 -2.61 2.06
C VAL A 94 12.48 -2.86 1.00
N GLY A 95 11.93 -1.79 0.42
CA GLY A 95 11.02 -1.86 -0.73
C GLY A 95 9.56 -2.16 -0.39
N VAL A 96 9.12 -1.98 0.85
CA VAL A 96 7.69 -1.99 1.23
C VAL A 96 7.21 -0.55 1.35
N HIS A 97 6.38 -0.11 0.40
CA HIS A 97 5.84 1.25 0.36
C HIS A 97 4.37 1.26 0.80
N LEU A 98 3.91 2.38 1.35
CA LEU A 98 2.55 2.55 1.85
C LEU A 98 1.79 3.60 1.03
N LEU A 99 0.58 3.24 0.61
CA LEU A 99 -0.44 4.17 0.12
C LEU A 99 -1.68 4.03 1.00
N MET A 100 -2.19 5.15 1.51
CA MET A 100 -3.39 5.18 2.34
C MET A 100 -4.50 5.99 1.65
N VAL A 101 -5.70 5.42 1.63
CA VAL A 101 -6.95 6.10 1.28
C VAL A 101 -7.79 6.14 2.56
N ALA A 102 -7.75 7.28 3.24
CA ALA A 102 -8.33 7.46 4.56
C ALA A 102 -8.69 8.94 4.78
N ASP A 103 -9.72 9.20 5.59
CA ASP A 103 -9.95 10.50 6.18
C ASP A 103 -9.22 10.59 7.53
N ARG A 104 -8.45 11.67 7.73
CA ARG A 104 -7.78 11.91 9.01
C ARG A 104 -8.78 12.12 10.14
N ALA A 105 -9.95 12.70 9.86
CA ALA A 105 -10.99 12.96 10.86
C ALA A 105 -11.55 11.66 11.44
N ASP A 106 -11.74 10.63 10.61
CA ASP A 106 -12.24 9.32 11.03
C ASP A 106 -11.29 8.62 12.02
N ALA A 107 -9.99 8.94 11.95
CA ALA A 107 -8.97 8.37 12.81
C ALA A 107 -8.69 9.20 14.08
N ALA A 108 -9.49 10.22 14.39
CA ALA A 108 -9.28 11.11 15.53
C ALA A 108 -9.24 10.38 16.88
N ALA A 109 -9.91 9.23 17.00
CA ALA A 109 -9.93 8.41 18.21
C ALA A 109 -8.53 7.89 18.64
N TYR A 110 -7.59 7.70 17.71
CA TYR A 110 -6.20 7.34 18.04
C TYR A 110 -5.38 8.55 18.53
N GLY A 111 -5.93 9.76 18.42
CA GLY A 111 -5.33 10.99 18.91
C GLY A 111 -3.91 11.23 18.39
N PRO A 112 -2.97 11.69 19.24
CA PRO A 112 -1.62 12.07 18.83
C PRO A 112 -0.76 10.87 18.39
N LEU A 113 -1.23 9.63 18.60
CA LEU A 113 -0.53 8.42 18.16
C LEU A 113 -0.26 8.44 16.65
N LEU A 114 -1.17 8.97 15.86
CA LEU A 114 -1.03 8.97 14.40
C LEU A 114 -0.31 10.20 13.84
N ASP A 115 0.01 11.19 14.67
CA ASP A 115 0.66 12.42 14.18
C ASP A 115 1.97 12.19 13.44
N PRO A 116 2.88 11.29 13.90
CA PRO A 116 4.08 10.97 13.15
C PRO A 116 3.78 10.34 11.78
N LEU A 117 2.82 9.42 11.71
CA LEU A 117 2.39 8.79 10.46
C LEU A 117 1.84 9.83 9.48
N TRP A 118 0.99 10.74 9.94
CA TRP A 118 0.44 11.79 9.09
C TRP A 118 1.48 12.78 8.58
N ARG A 119 2.58 12.96 9.30
CA ARG A 119 3.69 13.84 8.89
C ARG A 119 4.65 13.16 7.93
N SER A 120 4.78 11.83 7.97
CA SER A 120 5.64 11.07 7.06
C SER A 120 5.01 10.79 5.70
N LEU A 121 3.68 10.94 5.57
CA LEU A 121 2.95 10.71 4.34
C LEU A 121 2.83 11.98 3.47
N LEU A 122 3.11 11.84 2.18
CA LEU A 122 2.72 12.83 1.18
C LEU A 122 1.20 12.77 0.98
N ARG A 123 0.53 13.92 1.07
CA ARG A 123 -0.91 14.01 0.81
C ARG A 123 -1.16 14.23 -0.68
N LEU A 124 -2.00 13.38 -1.26
CA LEU A 124 -2.53 13.54 -2.61
C LEU A 124 -4.03 13.77 -2.49
N THR A 125 -4.53 14.88 -3.02
CA THR A 125 -5.95 15.20 -2.99
C THR A 125 -6.65 14.45 -4.14
N PRO A 126 -7.69 13.63 -3.88
CA PRO A 126 -8.40 12.89 -4.92
C PRO A 126 -9.37 13.76 -5.73
N VAL A 127 -9.62 14.99 -5.26
CA VAL A 127 -10.43 16.02 -5.94
C VAL A 127 -9.47 17.04 -6.54
N PRO A 128 -9.72 17.55 -7.77
CA PRO A 128 -9.00 18.70 -8.31
C PRO A 128 -9.19 19.88 -7.35
N ASP A 129 -8.16 20.17 -6.55
CA ASP A 129 -8.15 21.27 -5.60
C ASP A 129 -6.71 21.76 -5.45
N ASP A 130 -6.53 22.98 -4.95
CA ASP A 130 -5.27 23.73 -4.92
C ASP A 130 -4.28 23.24 -3.83
N HIS A 131 -4.39 21.97 -3.42
CA HIS A 131 -3.76 21.44 -2.22
C HIS A 131 -2.44 20.68 -2.47
N LEU A 132 -2.04 20.46 -3.73
CA LEU A 132 -0.68 20.03 -4.04
C LEU A 132 0.19 21.27 -4.25
N ALA A 133 0.85 21.76 -3.20
CA ALA A 133 1.80 22.87 -3.33
C ALA A 133 3.20 22.32 -3.68
N ASP A 134 3.84 22.87 -4.71
CA ASP A 134 5.25 22.57 -4.94
C ASP A 134 6.10 23.17 -3.80
N PRO A 135 7.07 22.44 -3.22
CA PRO A 135 7.81 22.92 -2.06
C PRO A 135 8.88 23.99 -2.38
N TRP A 136 9.06 24.37 -3.65
CA TRP A 136 10.08 25.35 -4.06
C TRP A 136 9.50 26.74 -4.26
N VAL A 137 8.34 26.86 -4.90
CA VAL A 137 7.71 28.14 -5.30
C VAL A 137 6.33 28.31 -4.67
N GLY A 138 5.72 27.23 -4.14
CA GLY A 138 4.41 27.27 -3.51
C GLY A 138 3.25 27.42 -4.50
N HIS A 139 3.45 27.06 -5.76
CA HIS A 139 2.35 27.00 -6.72
C HIS A 139 1.40 25.87 -6.35
N ALA A 140 0.10 26.13 -6.46
CA ALA A 140 -0.92 25.11 -6.40
C ALA A 140 -0.93 24.31 -7.72
N TRP A 141 -0.88 23.00 -7.60
CA TRP A 141 -0.97 22.06 -8.71
C TRP A 141 -2.23 21.21 -8.52
N SER A 142 -2.96 21.01 -9.61
CA SER A 142 -4.00 20.00 -9.68
C SER A 142 -3.45 18.78 -10.45
N TYR A 143 -3.76 17.59 -9.95
CA TYR A 143 -3.47 16.34 -10.65
C TYR A 143 -4.78 15.75 -11.15
N GLU A 144 -4.95 15.73 -12.48
CA GLU A 144 -6.06 15.04 -13.12
C GLU A 144 -5.55 13.68 -13.65
N PRO A 145 -5.83 12.57 -12.95
CA PRO A 145 -5.39 11.26 -13.42
C PRO A 145 -6.08 10.88 -14.73
N PRO A 146 -5.39 10.22 -15.68
CA PRO A 146 -6.04 9.69 -16.86
C PRO A 146 -7.15 8.71 -16.49
N VAL A 147 -8.38 9.00 -16.93
CA VAL A 147 -9.54 8.13 -16.70
C VAL A 147 -9.74 7.24 -17.91
N LEU A 148 -10.02 5.96 -17.67
CA LEU A 148 -10.34 5.01 -18.73
C LEU A 148 -11.74 5.32 -19.30
N PRO A 149 -11.93 5.28 -20.62
CA PRO A 149 -13.25 5.49 -21.21
C PRO A 149 -14.28 4.49 -20.63
N PRO A 150 -15.48 4.93 -20.23
CA PRO A 150 -16.51 4.03 -19.72
C PRO A 150 -16.78 2.86 -20.67
N GLY A 151 -16.88 1.65 -20.13
CA GLY A 151 -17.09 0.42 -20.93
C GLY A 151 -15.87 -0.08 -21.71
N SER A 152 -14.74 0.64 -21.67
CA SER A 152 -13.51 0.23 -22.35
C SER A 152 -12.95 -1.11 -21.81
N ARG A 153 -12.31 -1.87 -22.71
CA ARG A 153 -11.58 -3.11 -22.36
C ARG A 153 -10.10 -2.85 -22.02
N VAL A 154 -9.64 -1.60 -22.11
CA VAL A 154 -8.21 -1.24 -21.95
C VAL A 154 -7.66 -1.71 -20.62
N LEU A 155 -8.37 -1.52 -19.50
CA LEU A 155 -7.91 -1.99 -18.19
C LEU A 155 -7.64 -3.49 -18.17
N ARG A 156 -8.60 -4.28 -18.64
CA ARG A 156 -8.47 -5.75 -18.69
C ARG A 156 -7.32 -6.18 -19.60
N GLN A 157 -7.12 -5.50 -20.72
CA GLN A 157 -6.01 -5.79 -21.64
C GLN A 157 -4.65 -5.48 -21.01
N VAL A 158 -4.51 -4.32 -20.36
CA VAL A 158 -3.28 -3.93 -19.65
C VAL A 158 -3.00 -4.91 -18.51
N LEU A 159 -4.00 -5.24 -17.69
CA LEU A 159 -3.81 -6.17 -16.57
C LEU A 159 -3.44 -7.58 -17.05
N ALA A 160 -4.01 -8.06 -18.15
CA ALA A 160 -3.61 -9.33 -18.75
C ALA A 160 -2.12 -9.32 -19.17
N GLN A 161 -1.66 -8.23 -19.81
CA GLN A 161 -0.25 -8.09 -20.19
C GLN A 161 0.68 -8.03 -18.96
N VAL A 162 0.28 -7.34 -17.89
CA VAL A 162 1.02 -7.30 -16.63
C VAL A 162 1.10 -8.70 -16.00
N ALA A 163 0.00 -9.45 -15.98
CA ALA A 163 -0.05 -10.80 -15.44
C ALA A 163 0.87 -11.75 -16.23
N GLU A 164 0.87 -11.70 -17.55
CA GLU A 164 1.80 -12.48 -18.39
C GLU A 164 3.26 -12.12 -18.12
N ALA A 165 3.57 -10.82 -18.05
CA ALA A 165 4.93 -10.36 -17.75
C ALA A 165 5.42 -10.81 -16.37
N ARG A 166 4.53 -10.87 -15.35
CA ARG A 166 4.83 -11.40 -14.02
C ARG A 166 5.11 -12.89 -14.06
N ARG A 167 4.32 -13.68 -14.80
CA ARG A 167 4.55 -15.13 -14.97
C ARG A 167 5.90 -15.41 -15.61
N GLY A 168 6.27 -14.65 -16.65
CA GLY A 168 7.56 -14.80 -17.34
C GLY A 168 8.79 -14.45 -16.50
N LYS A 169 8.63 -13.69 -15.40
CA LYS A 169 9.71 -13.30 -14.47
C LYS A 169 9.85 -14.21 -13.25
N ARG A 170 8.97 -15.21 -13.07
CA ARG A 170 9.00 -16.15 -11.92
C ARG A 170 9.99 -17.31 -12.09
N PHE A 171 10.97 -17.19 -12.98
CA PHE A 171 12.01 -18.21 -13.26
C PHE A 171 13.38 -17.73 -12.81
#